data_AF-A0A958P6K2-F1
#
_entry.id   AF-A0A958P6K2-F1
#
_cell.length_a   1.000
_cell.length_b   1.000
_cell.length_c   1.000
_cell.angle_alpha   90.00
_cell.angle_beta   90.00
_cell.angle_gamma   90.00
#
_symmetry.space_group_name_H-M   'P 1'
#
loop_
_entity.id
_entity.type
_entity.pdbx_description
1 polymer ?
#
loop_
_entity_poly.entity_id
_entity_poly.type
_entity_poly.pdbx_seq_one_letter_code
_entity_poly.pdbx_strand_id
1 'polypeptide(L)'
;MVLGHSEGTQVAVDFANQYPSDVTNLILVGFSGENLATTSEFKKLSTAKIWNDMFERPAIYHEAAPIRVDLSTIPSPYNFILILSQSETVTSLFVVGSDGSHSIVRQQVGIPFHGAMYAGDFILGDVTIDWPWPYDSIQTFVSKRGVIASFPMKGDRKYRLILIPKENNSPAEKSEITLAEFNSILQTLGRGQIRATDATWLTRFRVHHRMVEHFQKGRIFLAGDAAHIHSPAGGQGMNTGIQDALNLAHKLKRFLDGKIPIECLAAYERERSPVARKVVRGTDFVFKMALLPESPAVGLIRSLLLPKIVRSSFIQRRVALAISEVNVARREIQRYGE
;
A
#
# COMPACT_ATOMS: atom_id res chain seq x y z
N MET A 1 11.70 3.00 23.61
CA MET A 1 13.14 3.25 23.89
C MET A 1 13.73 3.85 22.61
N VAL A 2 14.34 5.04 22.52
CA VAL A 2 14.94 6.01 23.47
C VAL A 2 13.94 7.12 23.86
N LEU A 3 13.57 7.21 25.15
CA LEU A 3 13.93 8.23 26.17
C LEU A 3 13.31 9.62 25.94
N GLY A 4 12.55 10.10 26.93
CA GLY A 4 12.10 11.49 27.00
C GLY A 4 10.81 11.64 27.80
N HIS A 5 10.95 12.20 29.00
CA HIS A 5 9.93 12.38 30.03
C HIS A 5 8.79 13.34 29.63
N SER A 6 7.61 13.07 30.21
CA SER A 6 6.56 14.01 30.65
C SER A 6 6.61 15.46 30.15
N GLU A 7 5.73 15.80 29.21
CA GLU A 7 5.08 17.12 29.05
C GLU A 7 4.04 17.07 27.91
N GLY A 8 4.29 16.26 26.87
CA GLY A 8 3.37 16.08 25.73
C GLY A 8 2.02 15.42 26.06
N THR A 9 1.93 14.71 27.19
CA THR A 9 0.69 14.05 27.67
C THR A 9 -0.27 15.04 28.34
N GLN A 10 0.24 16.15 28.89
CA GLN A 10 -0.57 17.23 29.47
C GLN A 10 -1.31 18.00 28.36
N VAL A 11 -0.63 18.22 27.23
CA VAL A 11 -1.18 18.99 26.10
C VAL A 11 -2.42 18.34 25.50
N ALA A 12 -2.51 17.01 25.44
CA ALA A 12 -3.70 16.31 24.93
C ALA A 12 -4.90 16.40 25.88
N VAL A 13 -4.66 16.49 27.19
CA VAL A 13 -5.69 16.59 28.23
C VAL A 13 -6.19 18.03 28.37
N ASP A 14 -5.30 19.02 28.30
CA ASP A 14 -5.67 20.45 28.26
C ASP A 14 -6.38 20.83 26.95
N PHE A 15 -6.05 20.14 25.84
CA PHE A 15 -6.69 20.29 24.52
C PHE A 15 -8.13 19.80 24.48
N ALA A 16 -8.48 18.72 25.22
CA ALA A 16 -9.85 18.21 25.31
C ALA A 16 -10.78 19.15 26.10
N ASN A 17 -10.23 20.01 26.98
CA ASN A 17 -11.00 20.90 27.85
C ASN A 17 -11.34 22.27 27.21
N GLN A 18 -10.82 22.58 26.02
CA GLN A 18 -11.06 23.85 25.31
C GLN A 18 -12.11 23.77 24.19
N TYR A 19 -12.59 22.57 23.85
CA TYR A 19 -13.57 22.38 22.80
C TYR A 19 -14.80 21.65 23.37
N PRO A 20 -16.00 21.92 22.82
CA PRO A 20 -17.21 21.22 23.23
C PRO A 20 -17.00 19.69 23.19
N SER A 21 -17.42 18.99 24.24
CA SER A 21 -17.20 17.54 24.44
C SER A 21 -17.84 16.64 23.37
N ASP A 22 -18.62 17.23 22.46
CA ASP A 22 -19.36 16.63 21.36
C ASP A 22 -18.60 16.66 20.01
N VAL A 23 -17.39 17.25 19.94
CA VAL A 23 -16.63 17.40 18.68
C VAL A 23 -15.34 16.56 18.68
N THR A 24 -15.24 15.60 17.76
CA THR A 24 -14.02 14.81 17.54
C THR A 24 -13.11 15.51 16.54
N ASN A 25 -11.93 15.98 16.93
CA ASN A 25 -11.09 16.81 16.06
C ASN A 25 -10.51 16.12 14.80
N LEU A 26 -10.50 14.78 14.74
CA LEU A 26 -10.01 14.00 13.60
C LEU A 26 -10.71 12.64 13.53
N ILE A 27 -11.22 12.26 12.37
CA ILE A 27 -11.70 10.90 12.12
C ILE A 27 -10.88 10.21 11.03
N LEU A 28 -10.38 9.01 11.36
CA LEU A 28 -9.73 8.10 10.43
C LEU A 28 -10.75 7.05 9.99
N VAL A 29 -11.08 7.03 8.70
CA VAL A 29 -11.92 5.97 8.13
C VAL A 29 -10.97 4.92 7.55
N GLY A 30 -10.96 3.74 8.16
CA GLY A 30 -10.18 2.59 7.74
C GLY A 30 -10.97 1.31 7.96
N PHE A 31 -10.71 0.28 7.16
CA PHE A 31 -11.29 -1.04 7.42
C PHE A 31 -10.54 -1.70 8.57
N SER A 32 -11.23 -2.06 9.65
CA SER A 32 -10.68 -2.95 10.66
C SER A 32 -10.40 -4.31 10.02
N GLY A 33 -9.26 -4.91 10.36
CA GLY A 33 -8.75 -6.12 9.72
C GLY A 33 -9.55 -7.40 9.94
N GLU A 34 -10.80 -7.32 10.41
CA GLU A 34 -11.60 -8.51 10.74
C GLU A 34 -12.12 -9.25 9.50
N ASN A 35 -12.23 -8.59 8.33
CA ASN A 35 -12.62 -9.24 7.07
C ASN A 35 -11.44 -9.57 6.13
N LEU A 36 -10.21 -9.50 6.63
CA LEU A 36 -8.99 -9.90 5.93
C LEU A 36 -8.67 -11.37 6.27
N ALA A 37 -9.55 -12.27 5.80
CA ALA A 37 -9.42 -13.71 6.01
C ALA A 37 -8.93 -14.42 4.73
N THR A 38 -7.71 -14.15 4.27
CA THR A 38 -6.89 -15.19 3.59
C THR A 38 -5.39 -15.03 3.89
N THR A 39 -4.73 -16.15 4.18
CA THR A 39 -3.41 -16.34 4.83
C THR A 39 -2.19 -15.54 4.31
N SER A 40 -2.24 -14.84 3.17
CA SER A 40 -1.19 -13.86 2.82
C SER A 40 -1.23 -12.59 3.67
N GLU A 41 -2.38 -12.32 4.29
CA GLU A 41 -2.60 -11.21 5.19
C GLU A 41 -1.89 -11.43 6.52
N PHE A 42 -1.41 -12.64 6.86
CA PHE A 42 -0.84 -12.94 8.19
C PHE A 42 0.39 -12.07 8.56
N LYS A 43 1.16 -11.57 7.57
CA LYS A 43 2.30 -10.65 7.81
C LYS A 43 1.90 -9.17 7.80
N LYS A 44 0.91 -8.79 6.99
CA LYS A 44 0.27 -7.47 7.14
C LYS A 44 -0.47 -7.40 8.48
N LEU A 45 -1.03 -8.52 8.94
CA LEU A 45 -1.68 -8.70 10.23
C LEU A 45 -0.68 -8.58 11.37
N SER A 46 0.58 -9.01 11.27
CA SER A 46 1.53 -8.74 12.36
C SER A 46 1.88 -7.26 12.47
N THR A 47 2.10 -6.55 11.35
CA THR A 47 2.32 -5.10 11.39
C THR A 47 1.05 -4.37 11.78
N ALA A 48 -0.09 -4.66 11.17
CA ALA A 48 -1.38 -4.06 11.50
C ALA A 48 -1.80 -4.36 12.95
N LYS A 49 -1.53 -5.56 13.47
CA LYS A 49 -1.72 -5.90 14.88
C LYS A 49 -0.80 -5.10 15.78
N ILE A 50 0.50 -5.00 15.47
CA ILE A 50 1.41 -4.11 16.22
C ILE A 50 0.90 -2.67 16.22
N TRP A 51 0.40 -2.18 15.08
CA TRP A 51 -0.19 -0.85 15.00
C TRP A 51 -1.46 -0.77 15.85
N ASN A 52 -2.42 -1.69 15.70
CA ASN A 52 -3.65 -1.73 16.49
C ASN A 52 -3.36 -1.79 17.99
N ASP A 53 -2.47 -2.69 18.43
CA ASP A 53 -2.02 -2.80 19.83
C ASP A 53 -1.37 -1.48 20.31
N MET A 54 -0.73 -0.69 19.43
CA MET A 54 -0.20 0.65 19.75
C MET A 54 -1.29 1.75 19.80
N PHE A 55 -2.39 1.60 19.05
CA PHE A 55 -3.50 2.54 18.95
C PHE A 55 -4.71 2.20 19.83
N GLU A 56 -4.72 1.06 20.55
CA GLU A 56 -5.61 0.79 21.67
C GLU A 56 -5.30 1.73 22.85
N ARG A 57 -5.53 3.02 22.62
CA ARG A 57 -5.42 4.10 23.60
C ARG A 57 -6.80 4.70 23.81
N PRO A 58 -7.14 5.15 25.02
CA PRO A 58 -8.47 5.67 25.36
C PRO A 58 -8.92 6.93 24.58
N ALA A 59 -8.06 7.50 23.73
CA ALA A 59 -8.33 8.69 22.92
C ALA A 59 -8.71 8.40 21.45
N ILE A 60 -8.82 7.13 21.05
CA ILE A 60 -9.18 6.73 19.68
C ILE A 60 -10.48 5.93 19.72
N TYR A 61 -11.53 6.47 19.10
CA TYR A 61 -12.78 5.76 18.89
C TYR A 61 -12.62 4.79 17.71
N HIS A 62 -12.97 3.53 17.94
CA HIS A 62 -12.93 2.48 16.92
C HIS A 62 -14.35 1.98 16.67
N GLU A 63 -14.81 2.10 15.42
CA GLU A 63 -16.06 1.49 14.98
C GLU A 63 -15.81 0.61 13.75
N ALA A 64 -16.25 -0.64 13.84
CA ALA A 64 -16.10 -1.63 12.77
C ALA A 64 -17.28 -1.64 11.79
N ALA A 65 -18.35 -0.89 12.06
CA ALA A 65 -19.54 -0.82 11.22
C ALA A 65 -19.29 -0.04 9.92
N PRO A 66 -20.04 -0.29 8.84
CA PRO A 66 -19.95 0.49 7.61
C PRO A 66 -20.26 1.98 7.87
N ILE A 67 -19.29 2.84 7.58
CA ILE A 67 -19.40 4.29 7.75
C ILE A 67 -19.88 4.94 6.44
N ARG A 68 -20.84 5.86 6.53
CA ARG A 68 -21.18 6.82 5.47
C ARG A 68 -20.66 8.19 5.87
N VAL A 69 -19.81 8.79 5.05
CA VAL A 69 -19.43 10.20 5.25
C VAL A 69 -20.52 11.07 4.60
N ASP A 70 -21.23 11.86 5.40
CA ASP A 70 -22.17 12.86 4.90
C ASP A 70 -21.46 14.21 4.82
N LEU A 71 -21.22 14.63 3.59
CA LEU A 71 -20.50 15.85 3.28
C LEU A 71 -21.43 17.03 3.06
N SER A 72 -22.74 16.87 3.28
CA SER A 72 -23.66 18.00 3.33
C SER A 72 -23.20 18.92 4.45
N THR A 73 -22.56 20.00 4.03
CA THR A 73 -21.99 21.03 4.89
C THR A 73 -23.04 21.45 5.90
N ILE A 74 -22.87 21.11 7.18
CA ILE A 74 -23.56 21.85 8.22
C ILE A 74 -23.12 23.30 8.02
N PRO A 75 -24.05 24.26 7.82
CA PRO A 75 -23.70 25.67 7.87
C PRO A 75 -23.26 25.97 9.30
N SER A 76 -21.96 25.83 9.54
CA SER A 76 -21.32 26.07 10.83
C SER A 76 -20.17 27.04 10.61
N PRO A 77 -19.94 28.00 11.53
CA PRO A 77 -18.77 28.88 11.45
C PRO A 77 -17.43 28.12 11.42
N TYR A 78 -17.43 26.82 11.74
CA TYR A 78 -16.25 25.98 11.84
C TYR A 78 -16.07 24.95 10.71
N ASN A 79 -17.02 24.81 9.77
CA ASN A 79 -16.98 23.85 8.65
C ASN A 79 -16.71 22.38 9.09
N PHE A 80 -17.52 21.85 10.02
CA PHE A 80 -17.42 20.45 10.44
C PHE A 80 -17.92 19.48 9.37
N ILE A 81 -17.36 18.27 9.36
CA ILE A 81 -17.74 17.14 8.54
C ILE A 81 -18.58 16.18 9.38
N LEU A 82 -19.74 15.79 8.87
CA LEU A 82 -20.60 14.78 9.48
C LEU A 82 -20.19 13.38 9.01
N ILE A 83 -20.09 12.47 9.97
CA ILE A 83 -19.88 11.06 9.70
C ILE A 83 -21.03 10.30 10.33
N LEU A 84 -21.78 9.60 9.49
CA LEU A 84 -22.90 8.76 9.87
C LEU A 84 -22.41 7.32 9.99
N SER A 85 -22.49 6.78 11.19
CA SER A 85 -22.38 5.34 11.40
C SER A 85 -23.77 4.73 11.62
N GLN A 86 -23.84 3.41 11.80
CA GLN A 86 -25.14 2.75 12.03
C GLN A 86 -25.72 3.08 13.40
N SER A 87 -24.87 3.39 14.38
CA SER A 87 -25.29 3.68 15.75
C SER A 87 -25.21 5.16 16.11
N GLU A 88 -24.34 5.95 15.49
CA GLU A 88 -24.05 7.32 15.93
C GLU A 88 -23.78 8.28 14.77
N THR A 89 -23.91 9.58 15.06
CA THR A 89 -23.48 10.66 14.17
C THR A 89 -22.33 11.39 14.85
N VAL A 90 -21.19 11.46 14.18
CA VAL A 90 -19.99 12.13 14.71
C VAL A 90 -19.68 13.36 13.87
N THR A 91 -19.32 14.46 14.52
CA THR A 91 -18.82 15.66 13.85
C THR A 91 -17.30 15.76 14.00
N SER A 92 -16.62 16.17 12.92
CA SER A 92 -15.18 16.34 12.94
C SER A 92 -14.65 17.50 12.11
N LEU A 93 -13.51 18.05 12.51
CA LEU A 93 -12.78 19.06 11.74
C LEU A 93 -12.11 18.48 10.50
N PHE A 94 -11.78 17.19 10.49
CA PHE A 94 -11.02 16.55 9.41
C PHE A 94 -11.41 15.08 9.22
N VAL A 95 -11.40 14.65 7.96
CA VAL A 95 -11.61 13.24 7.59
C VAL A 95 -10.44 12.72 6.78
N VAL A 96 -9.92 11.55 7.15
CA VAL A 96 -8.87 10.87 6.38
C VAL A 96 -9.41 9.54 5.87
N GLY A 97 -9.54 9.43 4.55
CA GLY A 97 -9.80 8.18 3.85
C GLY A 97 -8.53 7.34 3.77
N SER A 98 -8.47 6.30 4.59
CA SER A 98 -7.44 5.24 4.59
C SER A 98 -8.06 3.86 4.39
N ASP A 99 -9.21 3.84 3.73
CA ASP A 99 -10.17 2.74 3.56
C ASP A 99 -9.93 1.92 2.28
N GLY A 100 -8.69 1.88 1.81
CA GLY A 100 -8.24 0.97 0.76
C GLY A 100 -8.65 1.35 -0.67
N SER A 101 -8.38 0.44 -1.61
CA SER A 101 -8.55 0.70 -3.05
C SER A 101 -10.00 1.02 -3.46
N HIS A 102 -10.99 0.54 -2.70
CA HIS A 102 -12.42 0.79 -2.90
C HIS A 102 -12.95 1.94 -2.04
N SER A 103 -12.07 2.83 -1.57
CA SER A 103 -12.39 3.95 -0.67
C SER A 103 -13.76 4.58 -0.92
N ILE A 104 -14.61 4.48 0.11
CA ILE A 104 -15.93 5.12 0.19
C ILE A 104 -15.70 6.63 0.32
N VAL A 105 -14.73 7.06 1.15
CA VAL A 105 -14.41 8.47 1.33
C VAL A 105 -14.10 9.12 -0.01
N ARG A 106 -13.18 8.53 -0.81
CA ARG A 106 -12.80 9.03 -2.14
C ARG A 106 -14.01 9.15 -3.07
N GLN A 107 -14.88 8.13 -3.09
CA GLN A 107 -16.06 8.10 -3.96
C GLN A 107 -17.05 9.19 -3.57
N GLN A 108 -17.32 9.37 -2.27
CA GLN A 108 -18.27 10.36 -1.76
C GLN A 108 -17.82 11.80 -2.01
N VAL A 109 -16.51 12.08 -1.93
CA VAL A 109 -15.97 13.41 -2.27
C VAL A 109 -15.87 13.67 -3.77
N GLY A 110 -16.14 12.66 -4.61
CA GLY A 110 -16.04 12.75 -6.05
C GLY A 110 -14.62 13.00 -6.56
N ILE A 111 -13.59 12.49 -5.88
CA ILE A 111 -12.21 12.56 -6.37
C ILE A 111 -12.00 11.41 -7.38
N PRO A 112 -11.70 11.71 -8.66
CA PRO A 112 -11.48 10.67 -9.67
C PRO A 112 -10.28 9.79 -9.36
N PHE A 113 -10.37 8.51 -9.70
CA PHE A 113 -9.30 7.53 -9.51
C PHE A 113 -8.77 7.03 -10.86
N HIS A 114 -7.82 7.77 -11.42
CA HIS A 114 -7.33 7.56 -12.78
C HIS A 114 -6.30 6.44 -12.86
N GLY A 115 -6.35 5.67 -13.94
CA GLY A 115 -5.35 4.65 -14.26
C GLY A 115 -5.97 3.48 -15.01
N ALA A 116 -5.22 2.39 -15.15
CA ALA A 116 -5.64 1.23 -15.92
C ALA A 116 -5.36 -0.09 -15.18
N MET A 117 -5.93 -1.17 -15.71
CA MET A 117 -5.52 -2.52 -15.35
C MET A 117 -4.27 -2.91 -16.10
N TYR A 118 -3.39 -3.66 -15.43
CA TYR A 118 -2.35 -4.38 -16.15
C TYR A 118 -2.97 -5.53 -16.94
N ALA A 119 -2.46 -5.75 -18.15
CA ALA A 119 -2.81 -6.93 -18.94
C ALA A 119 -2.07 -8.14 -18.34
N GLY A 120 -2.81 -9.06 -17.72
CA GLY A 120 -2.29 -10.32 -17.19
C GLY A 120 -2.84 -10.67 -15.82
N ASP A 121 -3.01 -11.97 -15.60
CA ASP A 121 -3.37 -12.51 -14.30
C ASP A 121 -2.14 -12.55 -13.40
N PHE A 122 -2.34 -12.26 -12.12
CA PHE A 122 -1.36 -12.48 -11.07
C PHE A 122 -1.83 -13.65 -10.23
N ILE A 123 -1.04 -14.70 -10.23
CA ILE A 123 -1.27 -15.89 -9.43
C ILE A 123 -0.24 -15.90 -8.33
N LEU A 124 -0.69 -15.87 -7.09
CA LEU A 124 0.18 -15.93 -5.92
C LEU A 124 -0.06 -17.23 -5.18
N GLY A 125 1.01 -17.82 -4.67
CA GLY A 125 0.93 -19.01 -3.85
C GLY A 125 2.02 -19.07 -2.81
N ASP A 126 1.64 -19.34 -1.57
CA ASP A 126 2.58 -19.74 -0.52
C ASP A 126 2.65 -21.26 -0.53
N VAL A 127 3.75 -21.78 -1.10
CA VAL A 127 3.89 -23.18 -1.52
C VAL A 127 5.20 -23.79 -1.07
N THR A 128 5.23 -25.12 -0.97
CA THR A 128 6.45 -25.89 -0.76
C THR A 128 6.96 -26.39 -2.11
N ILE A 129 8.22 -26.12 -2.45
CA ILE A 129 8.83 -26.54 -3.72
C ILE A 129 10.20 -27.15 -3.46
N ASP A 130 10.44 -28.32 -4.05
CA ASP A 130 11.78 -28.89 -4.15
C ASP A 130 12.39 -28.51 -5.49
N TRP A 131 13.46 -27.71 -5.46
CA TRP A 131 14.18 -27.28 -6.65
C TRP A 131 15.66 -26.99 -6.34
N PRO A 132 16.56 -26.93 -7.34
CA PRO A 132 17.99 -26.83 -7.08
C PRO A 132 18.49 -25.40 -6.80
N TRP A 133 17.60 -24.40 -6.67
CA TRP A 133 18.00 -23.01 -6.48
C TRP A 133 18.20 -22.65 -5.01
N PRO A 134 19.10 -21.71 -4.69
CA PRO A 134 19.36 -21.29 -3.31
C PRO A 134 18.12 -20.73 -2.60
N TYR A 135 17.99 -21.05 -1.31
CA TYR A 135 16.86 -20.64 -0.47
C TYR A 135 17.05 -19.30 0.24
N ASP A 136 18.17 -18.63 0.01
CA ASP A 136 18.57 -17.37 0.65
C ASP A 136 18.37 -16.14 -0.26
N SER A 137 17.82 -16.35 -1.45
CA SER A 137 17.75 -15.33 -2.50
C SER A 137 16.40 -15.34 -3.22
N ILE A 138 15.99 -14.14 -3.64
CA ILE A 138 14.83 -13.97 -4.51
C ILE A 138 15.23 -14.45 -5.91
N GLN A 139 14.46 -15.38 -6.46
CA GLN A 139 14.68 -15.89 -7.82
C GLN A 139 13.62 -15.35 -8.76
N THR A 140 14.02 -14.76 -9.88
CA THR A 140 13.09 -14.29 -10.91
C THR A 140 13.44 -14.90 -12.25
N PHE A 141 12.49 -15.62 -12.83
CA PHE A 141 12.60 -16.26 -14.14
C PHE A 141 11.67 -15.54 -15.11
N VAL A 142 12.24 -14.92 -16.15
CA VAL A 142 11.49 -14.22 -17.18
C VAL A 142 11.64 -14.98 -18.49
N SER A 143 10.53 -15.29 -19.15
CA SER A 143 10.52 -15.99 -20.43
C SER A 143 9.37 -15.52 -21.34
N LYS A 144 9.36 -15.98 -22.59
CA LYS A 144 8.23 -15.77 -23.51
C LYS A 144 6.85 -16.22 -22.98
N ARG A 145 6.80 -17.12 -22.00
CA ARG A 145 5.54 -17.64 -21.42
C ARG A 145 5.01 -16.79 -20.27
N GLY A 146 5.87 -15.95 -19.68
CA GLY A 146 5.54 -15.17 -18.50
C GLY A 146 6.69 -15.08 -17.50
N VAL A 147 6.35 -14.68 -16.28
CA VAL A 147 7.28 -14.45 -15.18
C VAL A 147 6.98 -15.39 -14.02
N ILE A 148 8.02 -15.96 -13.42
CA ILE A 148 7.98 -16.59 -12.10
C ILE A 148 8.88 -15.75 -11.19
N ALA A 149 8.35 -15.20 -10.10
CA ALA A 149 9.16 -14.65 -9.02
C ALA A 149 8.97 -15.49 -7.76
N SER A 150 10.06 -15.80 -7.08
CA SER A 150 10.07 -16.64 -5.88
C SER A 150 10.76 -15.93 -4.75
N PHE A 151 10.07 -15.90 -3.61
CA PHE A 151 10.53 -15.27 -2.39
C PHE A 151 10.61 -16.33 -1.30
N PRO A 152 11.80 -16.66 -0.77
CA PRO A 152 11.92 -17.62 0.32
C PRO A 152 11.20 -17.11 1.58
N MET A 153 10.54 -18.01 2.28
CA MET A 153 9.78 -17.73 3.51
C MET A 153 10.42 -18.43 4.71
N LYS A 154 9.91 -18.15 5.92
CA LYS A 154 10.31 -18.91 7.10
C LYS A 154 9.75 -20.34 6.99
N GLY A 155 10.59 -21.34 7.21
CA GLY A 155 10.28 -22.76 7.06
C GLY A 155 11.23 -23.43 6.08
N ASP A 156 11.19 -24.75 5.97
CA ASP A 156 12.00 -25.48 4.99
C ASP A 156 11.32 -25.46 3.62
N ARG A 157 12.04 -25.01 2.58
CA ARG A 157 11.59 -25.02 1.17
C ARG A 157 10.21 -24.37 0.92
N LYS A 158 9.82 -23.39 1.75
CA LYS A 158 8.58 -22.62 1.62
C LYS A 158 8.83 -21.33 0.85
N TYR A 159 8.08 -21.12 -0.20
CA TYR A 159 8.22 -19.96 -1.07
C TYR A 159 6.89 -19.25 -1.25
N ARG A 160 6.94 -17.92 -1.31
CA ARG A 160 5.89 -17.15 -1.98
C ARG A 160 6.25 -17.07 -3.45
N LEU A 161 5.46 -17.72 -4.28
CA LEU A 161 5.55 -17.60 -5.73
C LEU A 161 4.57 -16.56 -6.25
N ILE A 162 5.03 -15.80 -7.24
CA ILE A 162 4.24 -14.91 -8.07
C ILE A 162 4.38 -15.40 -9.51
N LEU A 163 3.29 -15.85 -10.10
CA LEU A 163 3.21 -16.30 -11.49
C LEU A 163 2.43 -15.26 -12.30
N ILE A 164 3.03 -14.79 -13.38
CA ILE A 164 2.43 -13.82 -14.29
C ILE A 164 2.49 -14.44 -15.69
N PRO A 165 1.51 -15.27 -16.08
CA PRO A 165 1.43 -15.81 -17.43
C PRO A 165 1.20 -14.69 -18.45
N LYS A 166 1.80 -14.85 -19.63
CA LYS A 166 1.67 -13.87 -20.71
C LYS A 166 0.32 -13.97 -21.44
N GLU A 167 -0.21 -15.18 -21.55
CA GLU A 167 -1.55 -15.45 -22.04
C GLU A 167 -2.55 -15.34 -20.88
N ASN A 168 -3.61 -14.57 -21.10
CA ASN A 168 -4.66 -14.35 -20.12
C ASN A 168 -5.85 -15.24 -20.47
N ASN A 169 -6.19 -16.18 -19.57
CA ASN A 169 -7.26 -17.14 -19.78
C ASN A 169 -8.39 -17.01 -18.77
N SER A 170 -8.34 -16.06 -17.83
CA SER A 170 -9.35 -15.97 -16.77
C SER A 170 -10.36 -14.85 -17.02
N PRO A 171 -11.67 -15.13 -16.98
CA PRO A 171 -12.71 -14.10 -17.11
C PRO A 171 -12.97 -13.32 -15.80
N ALA A 172 -12.53 -13.82 -14.63
CA ALA A 172 -12.80 -13.22 -13.32
C ALA A 172 -11.70 -12.25 -12.86
N GLU A 173 -12.08 -11.18 -12.13
CA GLU A 173 -11.11 -10.21 -11.57
C GLU A 173 -10.34 -10.75 -10.36
N LYS A 174 -10.97 -11.62 -9.55
CA LYS A 174 -10.37 -12.32 -8.42
C LYS A 174 -11.03 -13.69 -8.25
N SER A 175 -10.24 -14.72 -8.02
CA SER A 175 -10.74 -16.06 -7.69
C SER A 175 -9.76 -16.82 -6.80
N GLU A 176 -10.30 -17.71 -5.96
CA GLU A 176 -9.50 -18.79 -5.41
C GLU A 176 -9.12 -19.76 -6.52
N ILE A 177 -7.99 -20.44 -6.38
CA ILE A 177 -7.53 -21.44 -7.34
C ILE A 177 -7.04 -22.68 -6.58
N THR A 178 -7.20 -23.83 -7.21
CA THR A 178 -6.74 -25.10 -6.66
C THR A 178 -5.23 -25.27 -6.84
N LEU A 179 -4.60 -26.14 -6.03
CA LEU A 179 -3.20 -26.51 -6.21
C LEU A 179 -2.94 -27.17 -7.57
N ALA A 180 -3.92 -27.88 -8.12
CA ALA A 180 -3.83 -28.48 -9.46
C ALA A 180 -3.73 -27.41 -10.55
N GLU A 181 -4.59 -26.39 -10.51
CA GLU A 181 -4.54 -25.25 -11.44
C GLU A 181 -3.25 -24.45 -11.28
N PHE A 182 -2.84 -24.17 -10.04
CA PHE A 182 -1.58 -23.49 -9.76
C PHE A 182 -0.39 -24.25 -10.35
N ASN A 183 -0.34 -25.57 -10.15
CA ASN A 183 0.72 -26.41 -10.71
C ASN A 183 0.69 -26.47 -12.23
N SER A 184 -0.49 -26.46 -12.86
CA SER A 184 -0.60 -26.41 -14.33
C SER A 184 0.03 -25.14 -14.90
N ILE A 185 -0.23 -23.98 -14.28
CA ILE A 185 0.38 -22.70 -14.66
C ILE A 185 1.88 -22.72 -14.39
N LEU A 186 2.29 -23.18 -13.19
CA LEU A 186 3.70 -23.26 -12.80
C LEU A 186 4.50 -24.17 -13.74
N GLN A 187 3.95 -25.32 -14.13
CA GLN A 187 4.59 -26.23 -15.09
C GLN A 187 4.68 -25.61 -16.47
N THR A 188 3.64 -24.90 -16.92
CA THR A 188 3.68 -24.18 -18.20
C THR A 188 4.82 -23.15 -18.22
N LEU A 189 4.93 -22.35 -17.17
CA LEU A 189 5.99 -21.34 -17.04
C LEU A 189 7.38 -21.96 -16.82
N GLY A 190 7.46 -22.99 -15.98
CA GLY A 190 8.67 -23.72 -15.57
C GLY A 190 9.08 -24.86 -16.51
N ARG A 191 8.47 -24.99 -17.69
CA ARG A 191 8.77 -26.02 -18.70
C ARG A 191 8.62 -27.46 -18.18
N GLY A 192 7.66 -27.68 -17.28
CA GLY A 192 7.35 -28.99 -16.69
C GLY A 192 8.31 -29.43 -15.58
N GLN A 193 9.31 -28.62 -15.23
CA GLN A 193 10.38 -29.02 -14.31
C GLN A 193 10.10 -28.65 -12.85
N ILE A 194 9.04 -27.87 -12.59
CA ILE A 194 8.75 -27.31 -11.26
C ILE A 194 7.34 -27.71 -10.86
N ARG A 195 7.20 -28.23 -9.65
CA ARG A 195 5.93 -28.61 -9.04
C ARG A 195 5.92 -28.22 -7.57
N ALA A 196 4.86 -27.55 -7.14
CA ALA A 196 4.55 -27.36 -5.74
C ALA A 196 3.94 -28.63 -5.15
N THR A 197 4.48 -29.09 -4.02
CA THR A 197 4.03 -30.29 -3.31
C THR A 197 2.91 -30.00 -2.33
N ASP A 198 2.89 -28.79 -1.77
CA ASP A 198 1.89 -28.33 -0.79
C ASP A 198 1.66 -26.82 -0.96
N ALA A 199 0.50 -26.34 -0.53
CA ALA A 199 0.13 -24.93 -0.54
C ALA A 199 -0.69 -24.54 0.69
N THR A 200 -0.23 -23.50 1.39
CA THR A 200 -0.97 -22.91 2.52
C THR A 200 -1.91 -21.79 2.09
N TRP A 201 -1.69 -21.23 0.90
CA TRP A 201 -2.50 -20.14 0.36
C TRP A 201 -2.30 -20.05 -1.15
N LEU A 202 -3.39 -19.86 -1.90
CA LEU A 202 -3.38 -19.64 -3.34
C LEU A 202 -4.42 -18.58 -3.71
N THR A 203 -4.08 -17.68 -4.62
CA THR A 203 -5.03 -16.70 -5.15
C THR A 203 -4.70 -16.32 -6.58
N ARG A 204 -5.73 -15.95 -7.34
CA ARG A 204 -5.60 -15.27 -8.62
C ARG A 204 -6.30 -13.93 -8.54
N PHE A 205 -5.65 -12.87 -9.01
CA PHE A 205 -6.25 -11.55 -9.14
C PHE A 205 -5.61 -10.76 -10.28
N ARG A 206 -6.27 -9.68 -10.69
CA ARG A 206 -5.70 -8.70 -11.61
C ARG A 206 -5.18 -7.49 -10.85
N VAL A 207 -4.05 -6.96 -11.31
CA VAL A 207 -3.42 -5.79 -10.69
C VAL A 207 -3.86 -4.54 -11.41
N HIS A 208 -4.22 -3.52 -10.63
CA HIS A 208 -4.54 -2.20 -11.12
C HIS A 208 -3.39 -1.25 -10.79
N HIS A 209 -3.16 -0.25 -11.64
CA HIS A 209 -2.44 0.94 -11.26
C HIS A 209 -3.41 2.11 -11.37
N ARG A 210 -3.68 2.76 -10.24
CA ARG A 210 -4.54 3.93 -10.19
C ARG A 210 -4.04 4.93 -9.17
N MET A 211 -4.28 6.20 -9.42
CA MET A 211 -3.90 7.29 -8.52
C MET A 211 -4.93 8.41 -8.63
N VAL A 212 -5.22 9.05 -7.50
CA VAL A 212 -6.05 10.26 -7.47
C VAL A 212 -5.26 11.46 -7.98
N GLU A 213 -5.95 12.39 -8.64
CA GLU A 213 -5.34 13.67 -9.03
C GLU A 213 -5.05 14.54 -7.79
N HIS A 214 -6.00 14.55 -6.86
CA HIS A 214 -5.92 15.30 -5.61
C HIS A 214 -5.94 14.37 -4.39
N PHE A 215 -4.98 14.56 -3.50
CA PHE A 215 -4.85 13.86 -2.21
C PHE A 215 -5.68 14.55 -1.12
N GLN A 216 -6.18 15.75 -1.40
CA GLN A 216 -6.98 16.55 -0.50
C GLN A 216 -8.14 17.23 -1.23
N LYS A 217 -9.29 17.33 -0.58
CA LYS A 217 -10.39 18.22 -0.97
C LYS A 217 -10.93 18.91 0.28
N GLY A 218 -10.60 20.19 0.45
CA GLY A 218 -10.93 20.94 1.66
C GLY A 218 -10.30 20.28 2.91
N ARG A 219 -11.14 19.86 3.85
CA ARG A 219 -10.74 19.21 5.12
C ARG A 219 -10.71 17.67 5.04
N ILE A 220 -10.76 17.12 3.82
CA ILE A 220 -10.77 15.68 3.57
C ILE A 220 -9.47 15.28 2.89
N PHE A 221 -8.83 14.24 3.39
CA PHE A 221 -7.54 13.74 2.91
C PHE A 221 -7.65 12.27 2.53
N LEU A 222 -6.84 11.82 1.57
CA LEU A 222 -6.70 10.41 1.19
C LEU A 222 -5.26 9.95 1.43
N ALA A 223 -5.08 8.75 1.98
CA ALA A 223 -3.78 8.17 2.26
C ALA A 223 -3.72 6.68 1.87
N GLY A 224 -2.54 6.19 1.47
CA GLY A 224 -2.34 4.79 1.07
C GLY A 224 -3.21 4.39 -0.13
N ASP A 225 -3.74 3.16 -0.09
CA ASP A 225 -4.50 2.56 -1.19
C ASP A 225 -5.78 3.35 -1.58
N ALA A 226 -6.29 4.21 -0.68
CA ALA A 226 -7.38 5.12 -0.99
C ALA A 226 -6.96 6.20 -2.01
N ALA A 227 -5.69 6.61 -2.00
CA ALA A 227 -5.12 7.62 -2.88
C ALA A 227 -4.34 7.01 -4.07
N HIS A 228 -3.67 5.87 -3.88
CA HIS A 228 -2.85 5.26 -4.94
C HIS A 228 -2.74 3.74 -4.78
N ILE A 229 -2.90 3.03 -5.89
CA ILE A 229 -2.63 1.59 -6.00
C ILE A 229 -1.69 1.35 -7.16
N HIS A 230 -0.82 0.36 -7.02
CA HIS A 230 0.17 0.02 -8.03
C HIS A 230 0.53 -1.45 -7.96
N SER A 231 1.39 -1.89 -8.88
CA SER A 231 1.88 -3.27 -8.86
C SER A 231 2.63 -3.56 -7.57
N PRO A 232 2.45 -4.74 -6.97
CA PRO A 232 3.19 -5.14 -5.77
C PRO A 232 4.70 -5.32 -6.04
N ALA A 233 5.14 -5.22 -7.31
CA ALA A 233 6.55 -5.20 -7.67
C ALA A 233 7.31 -4.17 -6.82
N GLY A 234 8.36 -4.63 -6.12
CA GLY A 234 9.17 -3.80 -5.22
C GLY A 234 8.64 -3.65 -3.79
N GLY A 235 7.43 -4.12 -3.47
CA GLY A 235 6.94 -4.15 -2.07
C GLY A 235 6.69 -2.77 -1.45
N GLN A 236 6.40 -1.75 -2.26
CA GLN A 236 6.37 -0.35 -1.79
C GLN A 236 5.03 0.09 -1.19
N GLY A 237 3.89 -0.46 -1.62
CA GLY A 237 2.57 0.13 -1.33
C GLY A 237 2.29 0.39 0.15
N MET A 238 2.51 -0.60 1.02
CA MET A 238 2.33 -0.43 2.47
C MET A 238 3.31 0.60 3.06
N ASN A 239 4.56 0.59 2.60
CA ASN A 239 5.59 1.53 3.09
C ASN A 239 5.24 2.97 2.70
N THR A 240 4.83 3.18 1.45
CA THR A 240 4.41 4.49 0.95
C THR A 240 3.16 4.98 1.68
N GLY A 241 2.17 4.11 1.91
CA GLY A 241 0.95 4.44 2.66
C GLY A 241 1.22 4.82 4.13
N ILE A 242 2.11 4.11 4.81
CA ILE A 242 2.55 4.48 6.18
C ILE A 242 3.22 5.85 6.19
N GLN A 243 4.11 6.12 5.21
CA GLN A 243 4.75 7.43 5.10
C GLN A 243 3.74 8.55 4.78
N ASP A 244 2.70 8.28 4.00
CA ASP A 244 1.61 9.25 3.76
C ASP A 244 0.92 9.60 5.08
N ALA A 245 0.55 8.59 5.87
CA ALA A 245 -0.10 8.78 7.17
C ALA A 245 0.79 9.56 8.14
N LEU A 246 2.09 9.24 8.23
CA LEU A 246 3.03 9.97 9.09
C LEU A 246 3.21 11.42 8.67
N ASN A 247 3.35 11.68 7.36
CA ASN A 247 3.49 13.03 6.82
C ASN A 247 2.24 13.88 7.12
N LEU A 248 1.05 13.32 6.93
CA LEU A 248 -0.22 13.99 7.22
C LEU A 248 -0.42 14.23 8.71
N ALA A 249 -0.19 13.21 9.56
CA ALA A 249 -0.37 13.29 11.01
C ALA A 249 0.48 14.41 11.63
N HIS A 250 1.74 14.55 11.21
CA HIS A 250 2.60 15.64 11.67
C HIS A 250 2.04 17.03 11.32
N LYS A 251 1.52 17.20 10.09
CA LYS A 251 0.94 18.47 9.64
C LYS A 251 -0.37 18.79 10.37
N LEU A 252 -1.26 17.81 10.49
CA LEU A 252 -2.50 17.95 11.25
C LEU A 252 -2.21 18.32 12.71
N LYS A 253 -1.23 17.66 13.35
CA LYS A 253 -0.81 18.02 14.71
C LYS A 253 -0.36 19.47 14.80
N ARG A 254 0.51 19.93 13.89
CA ARG A 254 0.97 21.33 13.91
C ARG A 254 -0.17 22.33 13.70
N PHE A 255 -1.14 22.01 12.86
CA PHE A 255 -2.33 22.84 12.67
C PHE A 255 -3.18 22.90 13.95
N LEU A 256 -3.46 21.74 14.55
CA LEU A 256 -4.24 21.63 15.79
C LEU A 256 -3.55 22.30 16.99
N ASP A 257 -2.21 22.26 17.04
CA ASP A 257 -1.39 22.99 18.01
C ASP A 257 -1.33 24.52 17.72
N GLY A 258 -2.01 25.03 16.68
CA GLY A 258 -1.98 26.44 16.28
C GLY A 258 -0.65 26.92 15.68
N LYS A 259 0.27 26.01 15.37
CA LYS A 259 1.64 26.32 14.90
C LYS A 259 1.72 26.61 13.40
N ILE A 260 0.71 26.21 12.63
CA ILE A 260 0.62 26.50 11.19
C ILE A 260 -0.84 26.84 10.84
N PRO A 261 -1.05 27.71 9.84
CA PRO A 261 -2.39 27.99 9.34
C PRO A 261 -2.91 26.83 8.45
N ILE A 262 -4.23 26.78 8.20
CA ILE A 262 -4.91 25.68 7.50
C ILE A 262 -4.35 25.46 6.08
N GLU A 263 -3.92 26.52 5.40
CA GLU A 263 -3.38 26.50 4.04
C GLU A 263 -2.07 25.70 3.96
N CYS A 264 -1.33 25.61 5.07
CA CYS A 264 -0.12 24.79 5.13
C CYS A 264 -0.42 23.29 5.01
N LEU A 265 -1.66 22.83 5.26
CA LEU A 265 -2.03 21.43 5.06
C LEU A 265 -1.98 21.01 3.59
N ALA A 266 -2.13 21.95 2.63
CA ALA A 266 -1.94 21.69 1.20
C ALA A 266 -0.51 21.23 0.85
N ALA A 267 0.45 21.39 1.76
CA ALA A 267 1.78 20.80 1.60
C ALA A 267 1.74 19.26 1.57
N TYR A 268 0.75 18.60 2.18
CA TYR A 268 0.60 17.15 2.15
C TYR A 268 0.55 16.63 0.70
N GLU A 269 -0.37 17.15 -0.11
CA GLU A 269 -0.48 16.77 -1.52
C GLU A 269 0.79 17.09 -2.30
N ARG A 270 1.34 18.31 -2.13
CA ARG A 270 2.56 18.74 -2.84
C ARG A 270 3.76 17.83 -2.54
N GLU A 271 3.82 17.24 -1.37
CA GLU A 271 4.92 16.37 -0.95
C GLU A 271 4.70 14.89 -1.30
N ARG A 272 3.48 14.38 -1.10
CA ARG A 272 3.18 12.95 -1.23
C ARG A 272 2.75 12.54 -2.62
N SER A 273 2.05 13.41 -3.35
CA SER A 273 1.61 13.12 -4.72
C SER A 273 2.81 12.85 -5.67
N PRO A 274 3.94 13.59 -5.64
CA PRO A 274 5.12 13.23 -6.43
C PRO A 274 5.76 11.88 -6.06
N VAL A 275 5.71 11.50 -4.78
CA VAL A 275 6.24 10.20 -4.31
C VAL A 275 5.39 9.08 -4.88
N ALA A 276 4.07 9.12 -4.67
CA ALA A 276 3.12 8.15 -5.21
C ALA A 276 3.24 8.02 -6.74
N ARG A 277 3.30 9.15 -7.48
CA ARG A 277 3.53 9.13 -8.94
C ARG A 277 4.80 8.40 -9.32
N LYS A 278 5.89 8.60 -8.57
CA LYS A 278 7.18 7.97 -8.85
C LYS A 278 7.11 6.46 -8.63
N VAL A 279 6.43 6.02 -7.57
CA VAL A 279 6.20 4.59 -7.28
C VAL A 279 5.35 3.94 -8.37
N VAL A 280 4.22 4.56 -8.72
CA VAL A 280 3.32 4.08 -9.79
C VAL A 280 4.09 3.95 -11.12
N ARG A 281 4.82 4.99 -11.53
CA ARG A 281 5.61 4.96 -12.79
C ARG A 281 6.76 3.95 -12.76
N GLY A 282 7.47 3.85 -11.63
CA GLY A 282 8.60 2.93 -11.49
C GLY A 282 8.16 1.47 -11.57
N THR A 283 7.08 1.13 -10.86
CA THR A 283 6.52 -0.22 -10.87
C THR A 283 5.91 -0.58 -12.22
N ASP A 284 5.21 0.35 -12.89
CA ASP A 284 4.71 0.18 -14.26
C ASP A 284 5.84 -0.07 -15.26
N PHE A 285 6.93 0.70 -15.17
CA PHE A 285 8.10 0.50 -16.03
C PHE A 285 8.73 -0.89 -15.84
N VAL A 286 8.99 -1.30 -14.59
CA VAL A 286 9.55 -2.63 -14.30
C VAL A 286 8.65 -3.74 -14.84
N PHE A 287 7.33 -3.59 -14.64
CA PHE A 287 6.35 -4.56 -15.10
C PHE A 287 6.31 -4.68 -16.63
N LYS A 288 6.22 -3.56 -17.34
CA LYS A 288 6.26 -3.52 -18.81
C LYS A 288 7.54 -4.15 -19.35
N MET A 289 8.70 -3.82 -18.76
CA MET A 289 9.99 -4.37 -19.16
C MET A 289 10.09 -5.89 -18.95
N ALA A 290 9.49 -6.42 -17.88
CA ALA A 290 9.42 -7.86 -17.63
C ALA A 290 8.54 -8.58 -18.68
N LEU A 291 7.43 -7.96 -19.08
CA LEU A 291 6.47 -8.54 -20.03
C LEU A 291 6.72 -8.21 -21.50
N LEU A 292 7.78 -7.46 -21.83
CA LEU A 292 8.11 -7.13 -23.22
C LEU A 292 8.13 -8.39 -24.11
N PRO A 293 7.56 -8.34 -25.32
CA PRO A 293 7.70 -9.40 -26.30
C PRO A 293 9.17 -9.76 -26.54
N GLU A 294 9.47 -11.05 -26.55
CA GLU A 294 10.81 -11.50 -26.89
C GLU A 294 11.06 -11.22 -28.37
N SER A 295 11.93 -10.26 -28.64
CA SER A 295 12.62 -10.11 -29.92
C SER A 295 14.08 -10.52 -29.74
N PRO A 296 14.80 -10.89 -30.82
CA PRO A 296 16.23 -11.19 -30.74
C PRO A 296 17.02 -10.07 -30.05
N ALA A 297 16.65 -8.81 -30.26
CA ALA A 297 17.25 -7.65 -29.61
C ALA A 297 16.99 -7.61 -28.09
N VAL A 298 15.75 -7.85 -27.65
CA VAL A 298 15.41 -7.91 -26.21
C VAL A 298 16.13 -9.07 -25.53
N GLY A 299 16.21 -10.23 -26.19
CA GLY A 299 16.96 -11.39 -25.72
C GLY A 299 18.45 -11.06 -25.51
N LEU A 300 19.07 -10.37 -26.47
CA LEU A 300 20.47 -9.94 -26.41
C LEU A 300 20.73 -8.94 -25.27
N ILE A 301 19.82 -7.96 -25.09
CA ILE A 301 19.91 -7.01 -23.96
C ILE A 301 19.80 -7.75 -22.63
N ARG A 302 18.85 -8.70 -22.49
CA ARG A 302 18.66 -9.48 -21.26
C ARG A 302 19.84 -10.41 -20.97
N SER A 303 20.47 -11.01 -21.98
CA SER A 303 21.58 -11.95 -21.78
C SER A 303 22.94 -11.26 -21.58
N LEU A 304 23.20 -10.14 -22.27
CA LEU A 304 24.52 -9.50 -22.28
C LEU A 304 24.62 -8.23 -21.42
N LEU A 305 23.59 -7.38 -21.46
CA LEU A 305 23.63 -6.07 -20.80
C LEU A 305 23.04 -6.12 -19.40
N LEU A 306 21.92 -6.82 -19.20
CA LEU A 306 21.24 -6.87 -17.92
C LEU A 306 22.13 -7.41 -16.78
N PRO A 307 22.94 -8.48 -16.94
CA PRO A 307 23.84 -8.93 -15.87
C PRO A 307 24.90 -7.89 -15.50
N LYS A 308 25.42 -7.13 -16.48
CA LYS A 308 26.41 -6.07 -16.25
C LYS A 308 25.78 -4.88 -15.52
N ILE A 309 24.57 -4.51 -15.92
CA ILE A 309 23.79 -3.43 -15.29
C ILE A 309 23.45 -3.80 -13.83
N VAL A 310 22.94 -5.01 -13.59
CA VAL A 310 22.52 -5.46 -12.25
C VAL A 310 23.71 -5.68 -11.32
N ARG A 311 24.91 -6.00 -11.84
CA ARG A 311 26.15 -6.11 -11.05
C ARG A 311 26.79 -4.77 -10.71
N SER A 312 26.35 -3.67 -11.32
CA SER A 312 26.88 -2.34 -11.02
C SER A 312 26.46 -1.89 -9.61
N SER A 313 27.42 -1.67 -8.73
CA SER A 313 27.18 -1.18 -7.36
C SER A 313 26.44 0.17 -7.34
N PHE A 314 26.72 1.04 -8.32
CA PHE A 314 26.02 2.31 -8.48
C PHE A 314 24.53 2.11 -8.76
N ILE A 315 24.20 1.17 -9.66
CA ILE A 315 22.81 0.85 -10.03
C ILE A 315 22.10 0.14 -8.88
N GLN A 316 22.74 -0.85 -8.26
CA GLN A 316 22.22 -1.54 -7.07
C GLN A 316 21.87 -0.54 -5.96
N ARG A 317 22.77 0.41 -5.67
CA ARG A 317 22.53 1.44 -4.66
C ARG A 317 21.34 2.33 -5.03
N ARG A 318 21.23 2.75 -6.30
CA ARG A 318 20.11 3.56 -6.79
C ARG A 318 18.77 2.83 -6.69
N VAL A 319 18.74 1.55 -7.07
CA VAL A 319 17.55 0.69 -6.98
C VAL A 319 17.17 0.46 -5.51
N ALA A 320 18.14 0.12 -4.66
CA ALA A 320 17.91 -0.06 -3.22
C ALA A 320 17.33 1.21 -2.57
N LEU A 321 17.88 2.39 -2.88
CA LEU A 321 17.36 3.67 -2.41
C LEU A 321 15.98 4.03 -2.96
N ALA A 322 15.66 3.59 -4.18
CA ALA A 322 14.34 3.80 -4.76
C ALA A 322 13.28 2.92 -4.11
N ILE A 323 13.59 1.62 -3.91
CA ILE A 323 12.67 0.63 -3.32
C ILE A 323 12.48 0.87 -1.82
N SER A 324 13.56 1.20 -1.10
CA SER A 324 13.50 1.47 0.35
C SER A 324 12.92 2.83 0.72
N GLU A 325 12.79 3.74 -0.25
CA GLU A 325 12.28 5.11 -0.07
C GLU A 325 13.01 5.96 0.99
N VAL A 326 14.19 5.54 1.47
CA VAL A 326 14.96 6.23 2.53
C VAL A 326 15.29 7.69 2.16
N ASN A 327 15.46 7.99 0.87
CA ASN A 327 15.70 9.35 0.40
C ASN A 327 14.47 10.27 0.56
N VAL A 328 13.26 9.71 0.56
CA VAL A 328 12.03 10.44 0.85
C VAL A 328 12.01 10.80 2.33
N ALA A 329 12.16 9.80 3.20
CA ALA A 329 12.20 9.99 4.64
C ALA A 329 13.28 10.99 5.08
N ARG A 330 14.49 10.93 4.51
CA ARG A 330 15.57 11.90 4.83
C ARG A 330 15.20 13.34 4.50
N ARG A 331 14.51 13.58 3.38
CA ARG A 331 14.06 14.93 3.01
C ARG A 331 12.96 15.43 3.92
N GLU A 332 12.07 14.55 4.38
CA GLU A 332 11.04 14.90 5.36
C GLU A 332 11.67 15.24 6.71
N ILE A 333 12.63 14.45 7.19
CA ILE A 333 13.39 14.75 8.41
C ILE A 333 14.14 16.08 8.29
N GLN A 334 14.79 16.37 7.16
CA GLN A 334 15.46 17.66 6.98
C GLN A 334 14.50 18.86 6.95
N ARG A 335 13.24 18.66 6.57
CA ARG A 335 12.22 19.73 6.52
C ARG A 335 11.51 19.94 7.85
N TYR A 336 11.39 18.90 8.67
CA TYR A 336 10.50 18.85 9.82
C TYR A 336 11.14 18.35 11.11
N GLY A 337 12.45 18.09 11.10
CA GLY A 337 13.21 17.62 12.27
C GLY A 337 13.43 18.74 13.28
N GLU A 338 12.36 19.12 13.98
CA GLU A 338 12.37 19.85 15.25
C GLU A 338 11.47 19.12 16.24
#